data_AF-A0A6B3GWL3-F1
#
_entry.id   AF-A0A6B3GWL3-F1
#
_cell.length_a   1.000
_cell.length_b   1.000
_cell.length_c   1.000
_cell.angle_alpha   90.00
_cell.angle_beta   90.00
_cell.angle_gamma   90.00
#
_symmetry.space_group_name_H-M   'P 1'
#
loop_
_entity.id
_entity.type
_entity.pdbx_description
1 polymer ?
#
loop_
_entity_poly.entity_id
_entity_poly.type
_entity_poly.pdbx_seq_one_letter_code
_entity_poly.pdbx_strand_id
1 'polypeptide(L)' 'MTAMTSTSPQTPPAAASLHTPVIGWFEQHARDLPWRRPEAGAWGVMVSEFML' A
#
# COMPACT_ATOMS: atom_id res chain seq x y z
N MET A 1 -32.39 1.89 8.80
CA MET A 1 -31.06 1.51 8.25
C MET A 1 -30.03 1.87 9.30
N THR A 2 -29.50 0.87 10.00
CA THR A 2 -28.57 1.04 11.14
C THR A 2 -27.14 1.11 10.60
N ALA A 3 -26.38 2.16 10.94
CA ALA A 3 -24.97 2.27 10.54
C ALA A 3 -24.10 1.30 11.35
N MET A 4 -23.36 0.42 10.68
CA MET A 4 -22.34 -0.41 11.31
C MET A 4 -21.06 0.42 11.44
N THR A 5 -20.72 0.87 12.65
CA THR A 5 -19.41 1.46 12.94
C THR A 5 -18.35 0.37 12.81
N SER A 6 -17.52 0.44 11.76
CA SER A 6 -16.31 -0.36 11.65
C SER A 6 -15.26 0.18 12.64
N THR A 7 -14.99 -0.57 13.70
CA THR A 7 -13.83 -0.35 14.57
C THR A 7 -12.57 -0.71 13.78
N SER A 8 -11.80 0.29 13.34
CA SER A 8 -10.46 0.03 12.79
C SER A 8 -9.51 -0.44 13.90
N PRO A 9 -8.67 -1.45 13.65
CA PRO A 9 -7.65 -1.85 14.61
C PRO A 9 -6.68 -0.69 14.86
N GLN A 10 -6.42 -0.41 16.13
CA GLN A 10 -5.49 0.65 16.53
C GLN A 10 -4.06 0.17 16.31
N THR A 11 -3.30 0.86 15.45
CA THR A 11 -1.90 0.52 15.16
C THR A 11 -1.04 0.74 16.40
N PRO A 12 -0.17 -0.22 16.79
CA PRO A 12 0.75 -0.03 17.90
C PRO A 12 1.65 1.19 17.67
N PRO A 13 1.98 1.98 18.72
CA PRO A 13 2.78 3.20 18.58
C PRO A 13 4.16 2.96 17.97
N ALA A 14 4.73 1.77 18.18
CA ALA A 14 5.99 1.37 17.56
C ALA A 14 5.91 1.14 16.04
N ALA A 15 4.74 0.74 15.50
CA ALA A 15 4.56 0.61 14.06
C ALA A 15 4.35 1.99 13.41
N ALA A 16 3.63 2.89 14.10
CA ALA A 16 3.40 4.25 13.62
C ALA A 16 4.71 5.05 13.43
N SER A 17 5.71 4.84 14.30
CA SER A 17 7.02 5.50 14.16
C SER A 17 7.85 5.02 12.96
N LEU A 18 7.53 3.84 12.41
CA LEU A 18 8.22 3.29 11.23
C LEU A 18 7.68 3.82 9.90
N HIS A 19 6.48 4.42 9.86
CA HIS A 19 5.85 4.83 8.60
C HIS A 19 6.71 5.84 7.83
N THR A 20 7.11 6.94 8.47
CA THR A 20 7.93 7.99 7.84
C THR A 20 9.26 7.46 7.29
N PRO A 21 10.12 6.76 8.07
CA PRO A 21 11.38 6.27 7.54
C PRO A 21 11.20 5.22 6.44
N VAL A 22 10.19 4.35 6.53
CA VAL A 22 9.92 3.33 5.50
C VAL A 22 9.45 3.98 4.19
N ILE A 23 8.55 4.96 4.25
CA ILE A 23 8.08 5.70 3.07
C ILE A 23 9.26 6.43 2.42
N GLY A 24 10.08 7.14 3.21
CA GLY A 24 11.24 7.87 2.67
C GLY A 24 12.28 6.94 2.02
N TRP A 25 12.50 5.75 2.58
CA TRP A 25 13.34 4.74 1.93
C TRP A 25 12.72 4.23 0.63
N PHE A 26 11.42 3.96 0.62
CA PHE A 26 10.70 3.44 -0.54
C PHE A 26 10.72 4.43 -1.71
N GLU A 27 10.55 5.72 -1.45
CA GLU A 27 10.65 6.76 -2.48
C GLU A 27 12.01 6.75 -3.20
N GLN A 28 13.09 6.47 -2.47
CA GLN A 28 14.45 6.49 -3.01
C GLN A 28 14.85 5.17 -3.69
N HIS A 29 14.28 4.04 -3.27
CA HIS A 29 14.76 2.70 -3.65
C HIS A 29 13.71 1.81 -4.32
N ALA A 30 12.49 2.31 -4.57
CA ALA A 30 11.46 1.55 -5.26
C ALA A 30 11.96 1.06 -6.63
N ARG A 31 11.85 -0.25 -6.85
CA ARG A 31 12.13 -0.87 -8.15
C ARG A 31 11.12 -0.38 -9.18
N ASP A 32 11.61 -0.04 -10.38
CA ASP A 32 10.74 0.20 -11.54
C ASP A 32 10.14 -1.13 -12.00
N LEU A 33 8.83 -1.26 -11.82
CA LEU A 33 8.06 -2.43 -12.21
C LEU A 33 6.95 -1.98 -13.16
N PRO A 34 6.68 -2.70 -14.26
CA PRO A 34 5.68 -2.28 -15.24
C PRO A 34 4.29 -2.01 -14.64
N TRP A 35 3.87 -2.78 -13.63
CA TRP A 35 2.58 -2.62 -12.95
C TRP A 35 2.54 -1.50 -11.89
N ARG A 36 3.66 -0.81 -11.64
CA ARG A 36 3.75 0.35 -10.73
C ARG A 36 3.76 1.69 -11.44
N ARG A 37 3.84 1.70 -12.78
CA ARG A 37 3.88 2.93 -13.56
C ARG A 37 2.49 3.58 -13.60
N PRO A 38 2.38 4.91 -13.79
CA PRO A 38 1.10 5.62 -13.78
C PRO A 38 0.08 5.10 -14.79
N GLU A 39 0.53 4.53 -15.90
CA GLU A 39 -0.28 3.90 -16.93
C GLU A 39 -0.88 2.54 -16.52
N ALA A 40 -0.41 1.93 -15.43
CA ALA A 40 -0.96 0.69 -14.91
C ALA A 40 -2.31 0.96 -14.23
N GLY A 41 -3.41 0.67 -14.94
CA GLY A 41 -4.76 0.71 -14.37
C GLY A 41 -5.04 -0.46 -13.41
N ALA A 42 -6.24 -0.49 -12.83
CA ALA A 42 -6.67 -1.52 -11.88
C ALA A 42 -6.48 -2.96 -12.42
N TRP A 43 -6.69 -3.18 -13.72
CA TRP A 43 -6.43 -4.47 -14.37
C TRP A 43 -4.94 -4.88 -14.30
N GLY A 44 -4.02 -3.94 -14.52
CA GLY A 44 -2.58 -4.21 -14.46
C GLY A 44 -2.12 -4.61 -13.06
N VAL A 45 -2.66 -3.97 -12.03
CA VAL A 45 -2.42 -4.34 -10.62
C VAL A 45 -2.98 -5.73 -10.32
N MET A 46 -4.21 -6.02 -10.76
CA MET A 46 -4.81 -7.32 -10.52
C MET A 46 -4.02 -8.46 -11.17
N VAL A 47 -3.56 -8.28 -12.41
CA VAL A 47 -2.75 -9.31 -13.10
C VAL A 47 -1.42 -9.55 -12.38
N SER A 48 -0.78 -8.51 -11.82
CA SER A 48 0.49 -8.71 -11.09
C SER A 48 0.33 -9.58 -9.84
N GLU A 49 -0.81 -9.52 -9.16
CA GLU A 49 -1.10 -10.37 -7.98
C GLU A 49 -1.30 -11.85 -8.34
N PHE A 50 -1.65 -12.16 -9.59
CA PHE A 50 -1.79 -13.54 -10.04
C PHE A 50 -0.47 -14.13 -10.57
N MET A 51 0.44 -13.29 -11.04
CA MET A 51 1.67 -13.72 -11.70
C MET A 51 2.90 -13.81 -10.78
N LEU A 52 2.85 -13.18 -9.60
CA LEU A 52 3.97 -13.04 -8.65
C LEU A 52 3.66 -13.71 -7.32
#